data_AF-A0A1Q7FT33-F1
#
_entry.id   AF-A0A1Q7FT33-F1
#
_cell.length_a   1.000
_cell.length_b   1.000
_cell.length_c   1.000
_cell.angle_alpha   90.00
_cell.angle_beta   90.00
_cell.angle_gamma   90.00
#
_symmetry.space_group_name_H-M   'P 1'
#
loop_
_entity.id
_entity.type
_entity.pdbx_description
1 polymer ?
#
loop_
_entity_poly.entity_id
_entity_poly.type
_entity_poly.pdbx_seq_one_letter_code
_entity_poly.pdbx_strand_id
1 'polypeptide(L)'
;MGEKILEWLRERRQKLDLFDETLVAHQDNPLYLMGPMLYYFWLVTVVTGVILMLWYVPTTTEAYSSIEHIQNDVGRLGFLLGRPLAVGGLIRGLHKYGADALITVIFLRIYRMYFLGEYKKPGELSWMLAFTGLILGMISGITGYLLIWNQRAFWAAKVVLTVPVYFDQLPLIGPLKFGSMIAFVFLGGPAVGQATITRFYALHFGISLVLLILVEVLFFRTRRKRINMSLSPVVVFLAMLLVISIVLPAESGRRADPTRTPLPILSDWYFLALYQYVKYTPPLWAGLGPGLLIGLGMLVPFLDRSRGRRPLERPFFTVVGALAVLYFLAFTALILFNIAVIERDPFIIMWITLVVLSLGFLWEVQYRRAQKRAVAAASPSSPARAPAHG
;
A
#
# COMPACT_ATOMS: atom_id res chain seq x y z
N MET A 1 -5.11 -33.08 3.91
CA MET A 1 -4.71 -31.71 3.48
C MET A 1 -5.23 -30.63 4.44
N GLY A 2 -6.51 -30.70 4.87
CA GLY A 2 -7.11 -29.70 5.77
C GLY A 2 -6.42 -29.52 7.13
N GLU A 3 -6.04 -30.60 7.83
CA GLU A 3 -5.40 -30.49 9.15
C GLU A 3 -4.07 -29.76 9.12
N LYS A 4 -3.22 -30.01 8.10
CA LYS A 4 -1.94 -29.31 7.92
C LYS A 4 -2.14 -27.80 7.71
N ILE A 5 -3.21 -27.41 7.01
CA ILE A 5 -3.54 -25.98 6.80
C ILE A 5 -4.04 -25.36 8.10
N LEU A 6 -4.89 -26.06 8.87
CA LEU A 6 -5.38 -25.59 10.16
C LEU A 6 -4.25 -25.42 11.17
N GLU A 7 -3.31 -26.37 11.20
CA GLU A 7 -2.10 -26.28 12.04
C GLU A 7 -1.22 -25.11 11.62
N TRP A 8 -0.97 -24.95 10.31
CA TRP A 8 -0.26 -23.81 9.77
C TRP A 8 -0.89 -22.49 10.21
N LEU A 9 -2.21 -22.35 10.06
CA LEU A 9 -2.96 -21.16 10.47
C LEU A 9 -2.87 -20.91 11.98
N ARG A 10 -3.00 -21.97 12.79
CA ARG A 10 -2.94 -21.87 14.26
C ARG A 10 -1.55 -21.37 14.72
N GLU A 11 -0.47 -21.91 14.16
CA GLU A 11 0.90 -21.50 14.47
C GLU A 11 1.12 -20.01 14.15
N ARG A 12 0.70 -19.55 12.96
CA ARG A 12 0.88 -18.15 12.56
C ARG A 12 0.00 -17.21 13.36
N ARG A 13 -1.25 -17.61 13.64
CA ARG A 13 -2.18 -16.80 14.44
C ARG A 13 -1.66 -16.53 15.85
N GLN A 14 -0.98 -17.49 16.47
CA GLN A 14 -0.36 -17.31 17.79
C GLN A 14 0.80 -16.30 17.77
N LYS A 15 1.51 -16.20 16.64
CA LYS A 15 2.63 -15.28 16.43
C LYS A 15 2.24 -14.00 15.68
N LEU A 16 0.94 -13.81 15.44
CA LEU A 16 0.42 -12.65 14.72
C LEU A 16 0.64 -11.40 15.57
N ASP A 17 1.22 -10.38 14.95
CA ASP A 17 1.58 -9.14 15.63
C ASP A 17 1.39 -7.95 14.70
N LEU A 18 0.14 -7.50 14.57
CA LEU A 18 -0.25 -6.53 13.55
C LEU A 18 -0.02 -5.10 13.98
N PHE A 19 -0.36 -4.75 15.21
CA PHE A 19 -0.47 -3.37 15.66
C PHE A 19 0.40 -3.03 16.87
N ASP A 20 0.79 -3.99 17.70
CA ASP A 20 1.51 -3.72 18.94
C ASP A 20 3.00 -4.06 18.85
N GLU A 21 3.41 -4.89 17.88
CA GLU A 21 4.79 -5.33 17.63
C GLU A 21 5.53 -5.75 18.92
N THR A 22 4.83 -6.40 19.85
CA THR A 22 5.36 -6.84 21.15
C THR A 22 6.17 -8.13 21.10
N LEU A 23 6.05 -8.91 20.01
CA LEU A 23 6.68 -10.21 19.83
C LEU A 23 8.02 -10.16 19.06
N VAL A 24 8.56 -8.97 18.83
CA VAL A 24 9.84 -8.76 18.12
C VAL A 24 11.00 -8.57 19.11
N ALA A 25 12.18 -9.04 18.72
CA ALA A 25 13.38 -9.04 19.56
C ALA A 25 14.02 -7.65 19.75
N HIS A 26 13.69 -6.68 18.90
CA HIS A 26 14.37 -5.37 18.80
C HIS A 26 13.41 -4.23 19.12
N GLN A 27 12.90 -4.18 20.34
CA GLN A 27 11.98 -3.14 20.82
C GLN A 27 12.61 -1.73 20.89
N ASP A 28 13.94 -1.67 20.85
CA ASP A 28 14.77 -0.47 20.83
C ASP A 28 14.87 0.18 19.44
N ASN A 29 14.57 -0.55 18.37
CA ASN A 29 14.63 -0.03 17.02
C ASN A 29 13.32 0.71 16.66
N PRO A 30 13.38 2.02 16.33
CA PRO A 30 12.20 2.82 16.00
C PRO A 30 11.37 2.29 14.84
N LEU A 31 11.95 1.47 13.95
CA LEU A 31 11.23 0.83 12.86
C LEU A 31 10.14 -0.13 13.34
N TYR A 32 10.18 -0.58 14.60
CA TYR A 32 9.12 -1.42 15.20
C TYR A 32 7.97 -0.62 15.82
N LEU A 33 8.04 0.72 15.77
CA LEU A 33 6.87 1.56 16.05
C LEU A 33 5.87 1.57 14.87
N MET A 34 6.22 0.99 13.72
CA MET A 34 5.36 0.97 12.53
C MET A 34 4.03 0.23 12.76
N GLY A 35 4.01 -0.83 13.57
CA GLY A 35 2.75 -1.47 13.96
C GLY A 35 1.82 -0.51 14.72
N PRO A 36 2.28 0.08 15.84
CA PRO A 36 1.48 1.03 16.61
C PRO A 36 1.08 2.28 15.83
N MET A 37 1.99 2.79 14.99
CA MET A 37 1.71 3.91 14.09
C MET A 37 0.58 3.60 13.11
N LEU A 38 0.52 2.37 12.57
CA LEU A 38 -0.52 1.97 11.61
C LEU A 38 -1.91 2.11 12.24
N TYR A 39 -2.12 1.55 13.44
CA TYR A 39 -3.40 1.70 14.14
C TYR A 39 -3.72 3.17 14.48
N TYR A 40 -2.71 3.91 14.94
CA TYR A 40 -2.87 5.31 15.32
C TYR A 40 -3.28 6.22 14.15
N PHE A 41 -2.55 6.21 13.03
CA PHE A 41 -2.87 7.05 11.87
C PHE A 41 -4.19 6.64 11.24
N TRP A 42 -4.50 5.35 11.22
CA TRP A 42 -5.82 4.88 10.80
C TRP A 42 -6.93 5.42 11.72
N LEU A 43 -6.78 5.33 13.04
CA LEU A 43 -7.77 5.86 13.99
C LEU A 43 -7.96 7.37 13.84
N VAL A 44 -6.88 8.14 13.66
CA VAL A 44 -6.96 9.58 13.35
C VAL A 44 -7.78 9.82 12.08
N THR A 45 -7.51 9.04 11.03
CA THR A 45 -8.23 9.15 9.75
C THR A 45 -9.71 8.79 9.89
N VAL A 46 -10.05 7.75 10.66
CA VAL A 46 -11.44 7.35 10.93
C VAL A 46 -12.18 8.45 11.70
N VAL A 47 -11.61 8.92 12.81
CA VAL A 47 -12.24 9.93 13.67
C VAL A 47 -12.45 11.24 12.91
N THR A 48 -11.43 11.72 12.22
CA THR A 48 -11.53 12.94 11.40
C THR A 48 -12.51 12.76 10.25
N GLY A 49 -12.56 11.58 9.62
CA GLY A 49 -13.50 11.26 8.54
C GLY A 49 -14.95 11.32 9.01
N VAL A 50 -15.26 10.71 10.16
CA VAL A 50 -16.60 10.77 10.77
C VAL A 50 -17.01 12.21 11.07
N ILE A 51 -16.08 13.04 11.55
CA ILE A 51 -16.37 14.45 11.80
C ILE A 51 -16.63 15.22 10.49
N LEU A 52 -15.85 14.98 9.44
CA LEU A 52 -16.05 15.62 8.13
C LEU A 52 -17.42 15.29 7.51
N MET A 53 -17.96 14.10 7.78
CA MET A 53 -19.29 13.70 7.31
C MET A 53 -20.42 14.62 7.81
N LEU A 54 -20.22 15.36 8.90
CA LEU A 54 -21.23 16.29 9.43
C LEU A 54 -21.53 17.47 8.48
N TRP A 55 -20.60 17.82 7.60
CA TRP A 55 -20.72 18.95 6.67
C TRP A 55 -20.60 18.57 5.20
N TYR A 56 -20.10 17.37 4.89
CA TYR A 56 -19.90 16.93 3.52
C TYR A 56 -21.22 16.52 2.84
N VAL A 57 -21.40 16.94 1.58
CA VAL A 57 -22.61 16.63 0.79
C VAL A 57 -22.24 15.77 -0.42
N PRO A 58 -22.62 14.47 -0.47
CA PRO A 58 -22.21 13.52 -1.52
C PRO A 58 -23.04 13.65 -2.81
N THR A 59 -23.15 14.87 -3.37
CA THR A 59 -23.83 15.14 -4.65
C THR A 59 -22.87 15.71 -5.68
N THR A 60 -23.08 15.42 -6.97
CA THR A 60 -22.23 15.96 -8.05
C THR A 60 -22.31 17.49 -8.17
N THR A 61 -23.38 18.09 -7.66
CA THR A 61 -23.63 19.52 -7.63
C THR A 61 -22.93 20.21 -6.46
N GLU A 62 -22.85 19.58 -5.29
CA GLU A 62 -22.43 20.25 -4.05
C GLU A 62 -21.18 19.65 -3.39
N ALA A 63 -20.71 18.47 -3.81
CA ALA A 63 -19.54 17.83 -3.19
C ALA A 63 -18.33 18.77 -3.13
N TYR A 64 -17.99 19.38 -4.26
CA TYR A 64 -16.87 20.33 -4.33
C TYR A 64 -17.09 21.57 -3.43
N SER A 65 -18.28 22.17 -3.47
CA SER A 65 -18.56 23.36 -2.66
C SER A 65 -18.64 23.07 -1.17
N SER A 66 -19.13 21.89 -0.77
CA SER A 66 -19.13 21.44 0.63
C SER A 66 -17.69 21.26 1.16
N ILE A 67 -16.76 20.81 0.31
CA ILE A 67 -15.34 20.73 0.66
C ILE A 67 -14.73 22.12 0.83
N GLU A 68 -15.04 23.07 -0.05
CA GLU A 68 -14.58 24.46 0.08
C GLU A 68 -15.15 25.13 1.33
N HIS A 69 -16.41 24.84 1.67
CA HIS A 69 -17.04 25.32 2.89
C HIS A 69 -16.35 24.75 4.14
N ILE A 70 -16.10 23.44 4.18
CA ILE A 70 -15.34 22.78 5.26
C ILE A 70 -13.95 23.42 5.39
N GLN A 71 -13.27 23.63 4.26
CA GLN A 71 -11.90 24.12 4.23
C GLN A 71 -11.76 25.54 4.79
N ASN A 72 -12.72 26.42 4.50
CA ASN A 72 -12.56 27.86 4.69
C ASN A 72 -13.49 28.48 5.74
N ASP A 73 -14.66 27.90 5.98
CA ASP A 73 -15.73 28.58 6.72
C ASP A 73 -16.09 27.90 8.05
N VAL A 74 -15.98 26.57 8.14
CA VAL A 74 -16.42 25.81 9.32
C VAL A 74 -15.50 26.07 10.52
N GLY A 75 -16.03 26.80 11.51
CA GLY A 75 -15.32 27.10 12.76
C GLY A 75 -14.09 27.97 12.51
N ARG A 76 -14.28 29.11 11.84
CA ARG A 76 -13.20 30.07 11.55
C ARG A 76 -12.43 30.46 12.82
N LEU A 77 -11.12 30.19 12.83
CA LEU A 77 -10.20 30.47 13.94
C LEU A 77 -9.41 31.77 13.71
N GLY A 78 -9.18 32.16 12.47
CA GLY A 78 -8.43 33.36 12.15
C GLY A 78 -7.90 33.37 10.72
N PHE A 79 -6.78 34.03 10.52
CA PHE A 79 -6.09 34.14 9.24
C PHE A 79 -4.60 33.89 9.46
N LEU A 80 -4.03 32.93 8.74
CA LEU A 80 -2.65 32.49 8.91
C LEU A 80 -2.06 32.10 7.56
N LEU A 81 -0.81 32.46 7.30
CA LEU A 81 -0.11 32.19 6.04
C LEU A 81 -0.88 32.68 4.79
N GLY A 82 -1.55 33.83 4.87
CA GLY A 82 -2.25 34.41 3.73
C GLY A 82 -3.61 33.80 3.41
N ARG A 83 -4.19 32.98 4.30
CA ARG A 83 -5.49 32.32 4.08
C ARG A 83 -6.32 32.19 5.36
N PRO A 84 -7.64 31.95 5.26
CA PRO A 84 -8.47 31.59 6.40
C PRO A 84 -7.95 30.31 7.08
N LEU A 85 -7.89 30.34 8.41
CA LEU A 85 -7.68 29.15 9.23
C LEU A 85 -9.03 28.78 9.85
N ALA A 86 -9.52 27.59 9.54
CA ALA A 86 -10.80 27.08 10.02
C ALA A 86 -10.62 25.70 10.66
N VAL A 87 -11.42 25.39 11.68
CA VAL A 87 -11.42 24.06 12.32
C VAL A 87 -11.70 22.97 11.29
N GLY A 88 -12.65 23.18 10.38
CA GLY A 88 -12.93 22.23 9.29
C GLY A 88 -11.72 21.98 8.39
N GLY A 89 -10.99 23.04 8.02
CA GLY A 89 -9.74 22.93 7.24
C GLY A 89 -8.64 22.17 7.97
N LEU A 90 -8.50 22.35 9.29
CA LEU A 90 -7.57 21.57 10.11
C LEU A 90 -7.94 20.09 10.15
N ILE A 91 -9.22 19.77 10.40
CA ILE A 91 -9.70 18.38 10.44
C ILE A 91 -9.53 17.72 9.06
N ARG A 92 -9.80 18.45 7.97
CA ARG A 92 -9.57 17.99 6.60
C ARG A 92 -8.09 17.71 6.33
N GLY A 93 -7.20 18.58 6.82
CA GLY A 93 -5.75 18.35 6.79
C GLY A 93 -5.34 17.10 7.56
N LEU A 94 -5.79 16.95 8.80
CA LEU A 94 -5.52 15.77 9.64
C LEU A 94 -5.99 14.48 8.96
N HIS A 95 -7.15 14.51 8.30
CA HIS A 95 -7.67 13.38 7.54
C HIS A 95 -6.78 13.03 6.34
N LYS A 96 -6.43 14.02 5.51
CA LYS A 96 -5.58 13.82 4.32
C LYS A 96 -4.18 13.33 4.69
N TYR A 97 -3.50 14.03 5.59
CA TYR A 97 -2.13 13.68 5.98
C TYR A 97 -2.08 12.45 6.90
N GLY A 98 -3.15 12.18 7.67
CA GLY A 98 -3.32 10.93 8.39
C GLY A 98 -3.42 9.73 7.44
N ALA A 99 -4.19 9.87 6.35
CA ALA A 99 -4.27 8.85 5.31
C ALA A 99 -2.92 8.64 4.59
N ASP A 100 -2.19 9.71 4.27
CA ASP A 100 -0.85 9.61 3.68
C ASP A 100 0.15 8.95 4.63
N ALA A 101 0.11 9.28 5.92
CA ALA A 101 0.93 8.66 6.94
C ALA A 101 0.60 7.16 7.11
N LEU A 102 -0.68 6.79 7.08
CA LEU A 102 -1.12 5.39 7.12
C LEU A 102 -0.51 4.58 5.97
N ILE A 103 -0.66 5.05 4.74
CA ILE A 103 -0.10 4.36 3.56
C ILE A 103 1.43 4.29 3.64
N THR A 104 2.07 5.39 4.04
CA THR A 104 3.53 5.45 4.22
C THR A 104 4.03 4.40 5.21
N VAL A 105 3.38 4.30 6.37
CA VAL A 105 3.74 3.32 7.41
C VAL A 105 3.56 1.89 6.90
N ILE A 106 2.48 1.59 6.17
CA ILE A 106 2.27 0.27 5.56
C ILE A 106 3.40 -0.06 4.57
N PHE A 107 3.76 0.88 3.68
CA PHE A 107 4.85 0.71 2.73
C PHE A 107 6.19 0.45 3.43
N LEU A 108 6.56 1.30 4.38
CA LEU A 108 7.81 1.17 5.12
C LEU A 108 7.86 -0.16 5.89
N ARG A 109 6.73 -0.59 6.47
CA ARG A 109 6.62 -1.87 7.17
C ARG A 109 6.81 -3.04 6.23
N ILE A 110 6.17 -3.03 5.05
CA ILE A 110 6.36 -4.07 4.03
C ILE A 110 7.84 -4.14 3.62
N TYR A 111 8.49 -3.02 3.35
CA TYR A 111 9.91 -3.04 2.98
C TYR A 111 10.83 -3.49 4.12
N ARG A 112 10.58 -3.07 5.36
CA ARG A 112 11.29 -3.56 6.55
C ARG A 112 11.15 -5.08 6.67
N MET A 113 9.92 -5.59 6.65
CA MET A 113 9.63 -7.01 6.70
C MET A 113 10.30 -7.77 5.55
N TYR A 114 10.33 -7.15 4.36
CA TYR A 114 11.02 -7.68 3.21
C TYR A 114 12.51 -7.82 3.48
N PHE A 115 13.24 -6.74 3.74
CA PHE A 115 14.70 -6.78 3.84
C PHE A 115 15.22 -7.51 5.09
N LEU A 116 14.45 -7.52 6.19
CA LEU A 116 14.79 -8.27 7.39
C LEU A 116 14.34 -9.75 7.34
N GLY A 117 13.66 -10.17 6.27
CA GLY A 117 13.19 -11.54 6.11
C GLY A 117 12.13 -11.96 7.15
N GLU A 118 11.40 -11.00 7.71
CA GLU A 118 10.35 -11.23 8.71
C GLU A 118 9.13 -11.94 8.13
N TYR A 119 8.96 -11.90 6.80
CA TYR A 119 7.90 -12.63 6.11
C TYR A 119 8.10 -14.14 6.11
N LYS A 120 9.32 -14.64 6.40
CA LYS A 120 9.59 -16.08 6.52
C LYS A 120 8.93 -16.64 7.77
N LYS A 121 8.79 -17.97 7.85
CA LYS A 121 8.17 -18.68 8.98
C LYS A 121 8.61 -18.09 10.35
N PRO A 122 7.66 -17.75 11.26
CA PRO A 122 6.20 -17.84 11.17
C PRO A 122 5.49 -16.53 10.74
N GLY A 123 6.18 -15.60 10.08
CA GLY A 123 5.62 -14.28 9.73
C GLY A 123 4.82 -14.22 8.43
N GLU A 124 4.52 -15.36 7.80
CA GLU A 124 3.84 -15.38 6.49
C GLU A 124 2.45 -14.71 6.56
N LEU A 125 1.70 -14.94 7.66
CA LEU A 125 0.37 -14.35 7.83
C LEU A 125 0.43 -12.83 8.04
N SER A 126 1.37 -12.34 8.86
CA SER A 126 1.58 -10.90 9.05
C SER A 126 1.94 -10.21 7.73
N TRP A 127 2.76 -10.87 6.90
CA TRP A 127 3.12 -10.39 5.57
C TRP A 127 1.90 -10.27 4.66
N MET A 128 1.10 -11.34 4.56
CA MET A 128 -0.13 -11.31 3.76
C MET A 128 -1.09 -10.22 4.24
N LEU A 129 -1.26 -10.05 5.55
CA LEU A 129 -2.12 -9.01 6.13
C LEU A 129 -1.58 -7.59 5.91
N ALA A 130 -0.26 -7.40 5.83
CA ALA A 130 0.32 -6.10 5.46
C ALA A 130 -0.03 -5.72 4.01
N PHE A 131 0.06 -6.66 3.07
CA PHE A 131 -0.40 -6.43 1.68
C PHE A 131 -1.91 -6.25 1.58
N THR A 132 -2.69 -7.04 2.29
CA THR A 132 -4.16 -6.85 2.36
C THR A 132 -4.49 -5.47 2.92
N GLY A 133 -3.79 -5.03 3.97
CA GLY A 133 -3.91 -3.68 4.52
C GLY A 133 -3.56 -2.60 3.49
N LEU A 134 -2.49 -2.79 2.69
CA LEU A 134 -2.14 -1.88 1.61
C LEU A 134 -3.25 -1.80 0.55
N ILE A 135 -3.78 -2.94 0.09
CA ILE A 135 -4.86 -3.00 -0.90
C ILE A 135 -6.11 -2.27 -0.37
N LEU A 136 -6.54 -2.59 0.85
CA LEU A 136 -7.70 -1.95 1.46
C LEU A 136 -7.49 -0.45 1.70
N GLY A 137 -6.28 -0.06 2.11
CA GLY A 137 -5.88 1.33 2.25
C GLY A 137 -5.91 2.08 0.92
N MET A 138 -5.41 1.47 -0.17
CA MET A 138 -5.45 2.04 -1.50
C MET A 138 -6.88 2.15 -2.04
N ILE A 139 -7.72 1.12 -1.85
CA ILE A 139 -9.15 1.16 -2.23
C ILE A 139 -9.87 2.26 -1.46
N SER A 140 -9.66 2.36 -0.14
CA SER A 140 -10.23 3.44 0.67
C SER A 140 -9.69 4.81 0.24
N GLY A 141 -8.40 4.90 -0.07
CA GLY A 141 -7.75 6.12 -0.55
C GLY A 141 -8.37 6.64 -1.85
N ILE A 142 -8.53 5.79 -2.88
CA ILE A 142 -9.15 6.21 -4.15
C ILE A 142 -10.63 6.55 -3.99
N THR A 143 -11.36 5.82 -3.14
CA THR A 143 -12.79 6.11 -2.92
C THR A 143 -12.98 7.43 -2.19
N GLY A 144 -12.16 7.72 -1.17
CA GLY A 144 -12.14 8.99 -0.46
C GLY A 144 -11.64 10.15 -1.33
N TYR A 145 -10.67 9.90 -2.21
CA TYR A 145 -10.10 10.91 -3.10
C TYR A 145 -11.15 11.50 -4.06
N LEU A 146 -12.03 10.66 -4.62
CA LEU A 146 -13.12 11.11 -5.50
C LEU A 146 -14.08 12.08 -4.79
N LEU A 147 -14.24 11.99 -3.48
CA LEU A 147 -15.19 12.80 -2.71
C LEU A 147 -14.87 14.30 -2.77
N ILE A 148 -13.63 14.67 -3.07
CA ILE A 148 -13.24 16.06 -3.29
C ILE A 148 -13.94 16.66 -4.53
N TRP A 149 -14.28 15.82 -5.50
CA TRP A 149 -14.97 16.19 -6.74
C TRP A 149 -14.25 17.30 -7.55
N ASN A 150 -12.91 17.22 -7.57
CA ASN A 150 -12.04 18.08 -8.34
C ASN A 150 -11.54 17.38 -9.62
N GLN A 151 -10.89 18.13 -10.53
CA GLN A 151 -10.38 17.59 -11.79
C GLN A 151 -9.45 16.40 -11.59
N ARG A 152 -8.46 16.52 -10.70
CA ARG A 152 -7.47 15.47 -10.49
C ARG A 152 -8.15 14.17 -10.01
N ALA A 153 -9.04 14.26 -9.03
CA ALA A 153 -9.77 13.14 -8.45
C ALA A 153 -10.75 12.49 -9.43
N PHE A 154 -11.53 13.28 -10.16
CA PHE A 154 -12.49 12.78 -11.14
C PHE A 154 -11.80 11.94 -12.23
N TRP A 155 -10.72 12.48 -12.82
CA TRP A 155 -10.02 11.80 -13.90
C TRP A 155 -9.18 10.61 -13.40
N ALA A 156 -8.59 10.69 -12.20
CA ALA A 156 -7.94 9.54 -11.57
C ALA A 156 -8.94 8.38 -11.33
N ALA A 157 -10.11 8.68 -10.76
CA ALA A 157 -11.15 7.68 -10.54
C ALA A 157 -11.65 7.06 -11.85
N LYS A 158 -11.87 7.88 -12.89
CA LYS A 158 -12.28 7.39 -14.22
C LYS A 158 -11.29 6.35 -14.77
N VAL A 159 -9.98 6.58 -14.63
CA VAL A 159 -8.99 5.60 -15.10
C VAL A 159 -9.02 4.34 -14.25
N VAL A 160 -8.96 4.45 -12.92
CA VAL A 160 -8.97 3.27 -12.03
C VAL A 160 -10.22 2.40 -12.25
N LEU A 161 -11.38 3.02 -12.45
CA LEU A 161 -12.64 2.30 -12.65
C LEU A 161 -12.77 1.61 -14.01
N THR A 162 -12.00 2.03 -15.01
CA THR A 162 -12.05 1.45 -16.36
C THR A 162 -10.99 0.39 -16.61
N VAL A 163 -9.91 0.37 -15.81
CA VAL A 163 -8.87 -0.67 -15.87
C VAL A 163 -9.42 -2.12 -15.80
N PRO A 164 -10.42 -2.46 -14.95
CA PRO A 164 -10.98 -3.81 -14.90
C PRO A 164 -11.56 -4.31 -16.23
N VAL A 165 -12.04 -3.41 -17.10
CA VAL A 165 -12.62 -3.78 -18.41
C VAL A 165 -11.60 -4.52 -19.29
N TYR A 166 -10.30 -4.28 -19.07
CA TYR A 166 -9.24 -4.98 -19.81
C TYR A 166 -9.19 -6.49 -19.54
N PHE A 167 -9.75 -6.97 -18.42
CA PHE A 167 -9.90 -8.41 -18.17
C PHE A 167 -10.82 -9.09 -19.18
N ASP A 168 -11.73 -8.34 -19.80
CA ASP A 168 -12.65 -8.89 -20.79
C ASP A 168 -11.97 -9.19 -22.14
N GLN A 169 -10.68 -8.86 -22.28
CA GLN A 169 -9.87 -9.23 -23.45
C GLN A 169 -9.32 -10.67 -23.35
N LEU A 170 -9.42 -11.32 -22.19
CA LEU A 170 -8.95 -12.69 -22.00
C LEU A 170 -9.91 -13.70 -22.64
N PRO A 171 -9.45 -14.68 -23.43
CA PRO A 171 -10.34 -15.61 -24.15
C PRO A 171 -11.34 -16.37 -23.27
N LEU A 172 -10.93 -16.76 -22.05
CA LEU A 172 -11.77 -17.54 -21.13
C LEU A 172 -12.68 -16.69 -20.23
N ILE A 173 -12.27 -15.44 -19.95
CA ILE A 173 -12.97 -14.55 -19.00
C ILE A 173 -13.86 -13.54 -19.76
N GLY A 174 -13.43 -13.12 -20.93
CA GLY A 174 -14.09 -12.12 -21.78
C GLY A 174 -15.56 -12.41 -22.10
N PRO A 175 -15.94 -13.65 -22.44
CA PRO A 175 -17.36 -13.98 -22.64
C PRO A 175 -18.23 -13.75 -21.40
N LEU A 176 -17.67 -13.78 -20.18
CA LEU A 176 -18.39 -13.55 -18.93
C LEU A 176 -18.57 -12.06 -18.60
N LYS A 177 -17.90 -11.15 -19.35
CA LYS A 177 -17.92 -9.70 -19.10
C LYS A 177 -17.59 -9.33 -17.64
N PHE A 178 -16.74 -10.12 -17.01
CA PHE A 178 -16.41 -10.01 -15.60
C PHE A 178 -15.77 -8.65 -15.25
N GLY A 179 -14.86 -8.17 -16.10
CA GLY A 179 -14.23 -6.86 -15.97
C GLY A 179 -15.23 -5.71 -16.06
N SER A 180 -16.11 -5.75 -17.07
CA SER A 180 -17.20 -4.80 -17.24
C SER A 180 -18.18 -4.81 -16.07
N MET A 181 -18.50 -5.99 -15.52
CA MET A 181 -19.34 -6.13 -14.33
C MET A 181 -18.70 -5.43 -13.12
N ILE A 182 -17.40 -5.67 -12.87
CA ILE A 182 -16.66 -4.98 -11.80
C ILE A 182 -16.74 -3.46 -12.00
N ALA A 183 -16.40 -2.96 -13.19
CA ALA A 183 -16.45 -1.54 -13.49
C ALA A 183 -17.84 -0.94 -13.25
N PHE A 184 -18.90 -1.63 -13.68
CA PHE A 184 -20.28 -1.17 -13.54
C PHE A 184 -20.77 -1.11 -12.08
N VAL A 185 -20.36 -2.07 -11.24
CA VAL A 185 -20.67 -2.06 -9.79
C VAL A 185 -20.14 -0.79 -9.12
N PHE A 186 -18.96 -0.31 -9.52
CA PHE A 186 -18.40 0.91 -8.94
C PHE A 186 -18.90 2.19 -9.64
N LEU A 187 -19.02 2.20 -10.97
CA LEU A 187 -19.51 3.36 -11.72
C LEU A 187 -20.99 3.66 -11.43
N GLY A 188 -21.84 2.64 -11.46
CA GLY A 188 -23.29 2.80 -11.29
C GLY A 188 -24.03 3.48 -12.42
N GLY A 189 -23.41 3.56 -13.58
CA GLY A 189 -23.96 4.13 -14.79
C GLY A 189 -22.92 4.06 -15.92
N PRO A 190 -23.20 4.71 -17.06
CA PRO A 190 -22.31 4.69 -18.23
C PRO A 190 -21.00 5.48 -18.01
N ALA A 191 -20.94 6.36 -17.01
CA ALA A 191 -19.78 7.17 -16.69
C ALA A 191 -19.76 7.53 -15.19
N VAL A 192 -18.64 8.13 -14.75
CA VAL A 192 -18.52 8.69 -13.39
C VAL A 192 -19.57 9.79 -13.20
N GLY A 193 -20.42 9.64 -12.18
CA GLY A 193 -21.53 10.55 -11.90
C GLY A 193 -22.11 10.38 -10.51
N GLN A 194 -23.39 10.73 -10.34
CA GLN A 194 -24.07 10.72 -9.04
C GLN A 194 -24.08 9.35 -8.37
N ALA A 195 -24.36 8.29 -9.13
CA ALA A 195 -24.30 6.93 -8.59
C ALA A 195 -22.89 6.57 -8.08
N THR A 196 -21.85 7.02 -8.78
CA THR A 196 -20.46 6.75 -8.42
C THR A 196 -20.08 7.42 -7.10
N ILE A 197 -20.35 8.72 -6.94
CA ILE A 197 -19.96 9.45 -5.72
C ILE A 197 -20.69 8.93 -4.49
N THR A 198 -21.98 8.61 -4.61
CA THR A 198 -22.75 8.05 -3.48
C THR A 198 -22.24 6.66 -3.07
N ARG A 199 -21.89 5.79 -4.04
CA ARG A 199 -21.29 4.48 -3.75
C ARG A 199 -19.90 4.62 -3.13
N PHE A 200 -19.09 5.52 -3.66
CA PHE A 200 -17.73 5.78 -3.16
C PHE A 200 -17.76 6.31 -1.73
N TYR A 201 -18.70 7.21 -1.41
CA TYR A 201 -18.94 7.68 -0.05
C TYR A 201 -19.27 6.52 0.91
N ALA A 202 -20.23 5.67 0.53
CA ALA A 202 -20.63 4.51 1.33
C ALA A 202 -19.51 3.49 1.49
N LEU A 203 -18.75 3.19 0.43
CA LEU A 203 -17.63 2.26 0.45
C LEU A 203 -16.45 2.79 1.28
N HIS A 204 -16.10 4.06 1.12
CA HIS A 204 -15.00 4.70 1.85
C HIS A 204 -15.24 4.63 3.37
N PHE A 205 -16.44 5.00 3.82
CA PHE A 205 -16.83 4.86 5.21
C PHE A 205 -16.95 3.39 5.64
N GLY A 206 -17.61 2.56 4.84
CA GLY A 206 -17.91 1.17 5.15
C GLY A 206 -16.66 0.29 5.33
N ILE A 207 -15.64 0.46 4.50
CA ILE A 207 -14.36 -0.27 4.63
C ILE A 207 -13.75 0.00 6.01
N SER A 208 -13.64 1.27 6.40
CA SER A 208 -13.05 1.66 7.67
C SER A 208 -13.90 1.20 8.87
N LEU A 209 -15.22 1.32 8.79
CA LEU A 209 -16.12 0.90 9.86
C LEU A 209 -16.06 -0.61 10.12
N VAL A 210 -16.16 -1.43 9.06
CA VAL A 210 -16.11 -2.89 9.18
C VAL A 210 -14.76 -3.33 9.74
N LEU A 211 -13.66 -2.75 9.24
CA LEU A 211 -12.33 -3.03 9.75
C LEU A 211 -12.18 -2.61 11.22
N LEU A 212 -12.74 -1.45 11.62
CA LEU A 212 -12.71 -0.98 13.01
C LEU A 212 -13.39 -1.98 13.93
N ILE A 213 -14.58 -2.46 13.57
CA ILE A 213 -15.28 -3.48 14.34
C ILE A 213 -14.43 -4.76 14.46
N LEU A 214 -13.87 -5.26 13.35
CA LEU A 214 -13.06 -6.48 13.35
C LEU A 214 -11.79 -6.33 14.21
N VAL A 215 -11.10 -5.20 14.11
CA VAL A 215 -9.88 -4.89 14.87
C VAL A 215 -10.19 -4.68 16.34
N GLU A 216 -11.28 -4.00 16.69
CA GLU A 216 -11.70 -3.83 18.08
C GLU A 216 -12.13 -5.15 18.73
N VAL A 217 -12.82 -6.03 17.98
CA VAL A 217 -13.10 -7.40 18.43
C VAL A 217 -11.80 -8.18 18.64
N LEU A 218 -10.81 -8.00 17.76
CA LEU A 218 -9.49 -8.61 17.94
C LEU A 218 -8.82 -8.13 19.23
N PHE A 219 -8.73 -6.82 19.46
CA PHE A 219 -8.15 -6.25 20.68
C PHE A 219 -8.89 -6.71 21.95
N PHE A 220 -10.21 -6.74 21.91
CA PHE A 220 -11.03 -7.24 23.01
C PHE A 220 -10.69 -8.70 23.34
N ARG A 221 -10.59 -9.56 22.31
CA ARG A 221 -10.28 -11.00 22.47
C ARG A 221 -8.84 -11.25 22.92
N THR A 222 -7.87 -10.50 22.41
CA THR A 222 -6.45 -10.73 22.70
C THR A 222 -5.94 -9.93 23.90
N ARG A 223 -6.73 -8.99 24.44
CA ARG A 223 -6.35 -8.07 25.53
C ARG A 223 -5.06 -7.28 25.25
N ARG A 224 -4.74 -7.09 23.97
CA ARG A 224 -3.56 -6.31 23.54
C ARG A 224 -3.82 -4.81 23.69
N LYS A 225 -2.75 -4.04 23.90
CA LYS A 225 -2.83 -2.58 23.92
C LYS A 225 -3.10 -2.06 22.51
N ARG A 226 -4.07 -1.14 22.40
CA ARG A 226 -4.46 -0.51 21.12
C ARG A 226 -3.34 0.37 20.56
N ILE A 227 -2.85 1.28 21.40
CA ILE A 227 -1.74 2.18 21.10
C ILE A 227 -0.58 1.75 21.99
N ASN A 228 0.26 0.85 21.47
CA ASN A 228 1.45 0.37 22.17
C ASN A 228 2.65 1.28 21.89
N MET A 229 2.55 2.57 22.25
CA MET A 229 3.65 3.52 22.20
C MET A 229 3.55 4.47 23.40
N SER A 230 4.68 5.05 23.81
CA SER A 230 4.69 6.07 24.85
C SER A 230 3.97 7.35 24.38
N LEU A 231 3.71 8.26 25.30
CA LEU A 231 3.00 9.51 24.98
C LEU A 231 3.81 10.39 24.02
N SER A 232 5.14 10.36 24.07
CA SER A 232 6.00 11.26 23.29
C SER A 232 5.82 11.07 21.78
N PRO A 233 5.93 9.84 21.19
CA PRO A 233 5.62 9.64 19.78
C PRO A 233 4.19 10.06 19.39
N VAL A 234 3.20 9.77 20.23
CA VAL A 234 1.79 10.15 19.97
C VAL A 234 1.65 11.66 19.83
N VAL A 235 2.23 12.42 20.76
CA VAL A 235 2.19 13.89 20.74
C VAL A 235 2.98 14.43 19.54
N VAL A 236 4.15 13.86 19.25
CA VAL A 236 4.97 14.26 18.09
C VAL A 236 4.21 14.03 16.79
N PHE A 237 3.59 12.87 16.57
CA PHE A 237 2.84 12.60 15.35
C PHE A 237 1.60 13.49 15.22
N LEU A 238 0.88 13.74 16.31
CA LEU A 238 -0.24 14.69 16.29
C LEU A 238 0.24 16.11 15.94
N ALA A 239 1.32 16.56 16.56
CA ALA A 239 1.91 17.86 16.27
C ALA A 239 2.39 17.96 14.82
N MET A 240 3.05 16.92 14.29
CA MET A 240 3.45 16.85 12.87
C MET A 240 2.25 16.96 11.94
N LEU A 241 1.16 16.22 12.22
CA LEU A 241 -0.06 16.27 11.43
C LEU A 241 -0.74 17.66 11.49
N LEU A 242 -0.77 18.29 12.67
CA LEU A 242 -1.30 19.65 12.82
C LEU A 242 -0.45 20.68 12.06
N VAL A 243 0.88 20.63 12.24
CA VAL A 243 1.81 21.54 11.58
C VAL A 243 1.71 21.40 10.06
N ILE A 244 1.74 20.18 9.52
CA ILE A 244 1.61 20.01 8.08
C ILE A 244 0.25 20.45 7.58
N SER A 245 -0.84 20.21 8.33
CA SER A 245 -2.19 20.69 7.98
C SER A 245 -2.30 22.23 7.96
N ILE A 246 -1.54 22.91 8.83
CA ILE A 246 -1.49 24.36 8.89
C ILE A 246 -0.61 24.94 7.79
N VAL A 247 0.55 24.34 7.53
CA VAL A 247 1.54 24.86 6.57
C VAL A 247 1.12 24.53 5.14
N LEU A 248 0.75 23.28 4.89
CA LEU A 248 0.29 22.75 3.62
C LEU A 248 -1.18 22.30 3.82
N PRO A 249 -2.19 23.13 3.51
CA PRO A 249 -3.57 22.71 3.71
C PRO A 249 -3.89 21.63 2.68
N ALA A 250 -4.87 20.77 2.98
CA ALA A 250 -5.31 19.78 1.99
C ALA A 250 -5.72 20.48 0.69
N GLU A 251 -5.19 20.05 -0.45
CA GLU A 251 -5.47 20.69 -1.74
C GLU A 251 -6.93 20.43 -2.15
N SER A 252 -7.70 21.46 -2.48
CA SER A 252 -9.04 21.31 -3.08
C SER A 252 -8.99 21.22 -4.60
N GLY A 253 -7.97 21.80 -5.24
CA GLY A 253 -7.81 21.80 -6.69
C GLY A 253 -8.87 22.65 -7.39
N ARG A 254 -9.21 22.29 -8.63
CA ARG A 254 -10.29 22.92 -9.40
C ARG A 254 -11.47 21.97 -9.51
N ARG A 255 -12.69 22.48 -9.42
CA ARG A 255 -13.92 21.70 -9.63
C ARG A 255 -13.84 20.83 -10.90
N ALA A 256 -14.31 19.58 -10.80
CA ALA A 256 -14.33 18.65 -11.91
C ALA A 256 -15.15 19.20 -13.10
N ASP A 257 -14.57 19.08 -14.29
CA ASP A 257 -15.18 19.35 -15.60
C ASP A 257 -15.02 18.07 -16.45
N PRO A 258 -16.08 17.27 -16.60
CA PRO A 258 -16.04 16.02 -17.37
C PRO A 258 -15.72 16.22 -18.86
N THR A 259 -15.83 17.45 -19.38
CA THR A 259 -15.58 17.77 -20.79
C THR A 259 -14.12 18.11 -21.08
N ARG A 260 -13.31 18.32 -20.04
CA ARG A 260 -11.89 18.72 -20.17
C ARG A 260 -10.98 17.82 -19.36
N THR A 261 -10.22 16.98 -20.05
CA THR A 261 -9.20 16.13 -19.42
C THR A 261 -7.93 16.93 -19.12
N PRO A 262 -7.44 16.95 -17.86
CA PRO A 262 -6.16 17.55 -17.53
C PRO A 262 -5.01 16.66 -18.04
N LEU A 263 -3.91 17.30 -18.47
CA LEU A 263 -2.67 16.62 -18.83
C LEU A 263 -1.53 17.16 -17.95
N PRO A 264 -0.77 16.29 -17.25
CA PRO A 264 -1.01 14.87 -17.05
C PRO A 264 -2.18 14.58 -16.08
N ILE A 265 -2.87 13.45 -16.27
CA ILE A 265 -3.75 12.90 -15.22
C ILE A 265 -2.84 12.36 -14.12
N LEU A 266 -2.94 12.91 -12.92
CA LEU A 266 -2.18 12.45 -11.76
C LEU A 266 -3.16 11.92 -10.71
N SER A 267 -2.73 10.91 -9.96
CA SER A 267 -3.42 10.48 -8.74
C SER A 267 -2.57 10.89 -7.53
N ASP A 268 -2.96 10.42 -6.34
CA ASP A 268 -2.14 10.59 -5.14
C ASP A 268 -0.81 9.84 -5.27
N TRP A 269 0.20 10.25 -4.47
CA TRP A 269 1.60 9.84 -4.65
C TRP A 269 1.81 8.32 -4.70
N TYR A 270 1.07 7.57 -3.88
CA TYR A 270 1.17 6.11 -3.77
C TYR A 270 0.59 5.36 -4.98
N PHE A 271 -0.10 6.05 -5.89
CA PHE A 271 -0.56 5.51 -7.17
C PHE A 271 0.33 5.90 -8.35
N LEU A 272 1.20 6.90 -8.22
CA LEU A 272 1.96 7.46 -9.34
C LEU A 272 2.79 6.43 -10.09
N ALA A 273 3.54 5.59 -9.35
CA ALA A 273 4.32 4.52 -9.95
C ALA A 273 3.47 3.51 -10.75
N LEU A 274 2.33 3.10 -10.19
CA LEU A 274 1.39 2.20 -10.86
C LEU A 274 0.77 2.86 -12.09
N TYR A 275 0.49 4.15 -12.02
CA TYR A 275 -0.07 4.90 -13.14
C TYR A 275 0.93 5.00 -14.29
N GLN A 276 2.21 5.21 -14.00
CA GLN A 276 3.27 5.17 -15.01
C GLN A 276 3.43 3.77 -15.62
N TYR A 277 3.35 2.71 -14.81
CA TYR A 277 3.34 1.34 -15.31
C TYR A 277 2.19 1.09 -16.30
N VAL A 278 0.98 1.54 -15.97
CA VAL A 278 -0.20 1.43 -16.84
C VAL A 278 0.01 2.15 -18.17
N LYS A 279 0.66 3.32 -18.18
CA LYS A 279 0.99 4.04 -19.43
C LYS A 279 1.98 3.30 -20.33
N TYR A 280 2.87 2.50 -19.75
CA TYR A 280 3.90 1.75 -20.47
C TYR A 280 3.45 0.38 -20.97
N THR A 281 2.25 -0.07 -20.59
CA THR A 281 1.83 -1.44 -20.85
C THR A 281 0.62 -1.53 -21.78
N PRO A 282 0.55 -2.55 -22.64
CA PRO A 282 -0.66 -2.83 -23.41
C PRO A 282 -1.88 -3.01 -22.49
N PRO A 283 -3.11 -2.76 -22.98
CA PRO A 283 -4.33 -2.75 -22.15
C PRO A 283 -4.48 -3.96 -21.23
N LEU A 284 -4.28 -5.17 -21.74
CA LEU A 284 -4.36 -6.39 -20.93
C LEU A 284 -3.41 -6.37 -19.71
N TRP A 285 -2.16 -5.95 -19.92
CA TRP A 285 -1.15 -5.88 -18.87
C TRP A 285 -1.35 -4.69 -17.95
N ALA A 286 -1.91 -3.58 -18.44
CA ALA A 286 -2.36 -2.48 -17.60
C ALA A 286 -3.45 -2.93 -16.61
N GLY A 287 -4.33 -3.85 -17.03
CA GLY A 287 -5.33 -4.50 -16.17
C GLY A 287 -4.74 -5.43 -15.14
N LEU A 288 -3.94 -6.41 -15.60
CA LEU A 288 -3.46 -7.51 -14.76
C LEU A 288 -2.25 -7.14 -13.90
N GLY A 289 -1.37 -6.28 -14.41
CA GLY A 289 -0.06 -5.99 -13.85
C GLY A 289 -0.06 -5.56 -12.40
N PRO A 290 -0.86 -4.55 -11.99
CA PRO A 290 -0.92 -4.12 -10.59
C PRO A 290 -1.35 -5.25 -9.65
N GLY A 291 -2.34 -6.05 -10.05
CA GLY A 291 -2.82 -7.20 -9.28
C GLY A 291 -1.78 -8.32 -9.19
N LEU A 292 -1.11 -8.63 -10.30
CA LEU A 292 -0.03 -9.62 -10.34
C LEU A 292 1.16 -9.18 -9.50
N LEU A 293 1.55 -7.91 -9.54
CA LEU A 293 2.65 -7.38 -8.73
C LEU A 293 2.37 -7.57 -7.23
N ILE A 294 1.18 -7.20 -6.78
CA ILE A 294 0.76 -7.37 -5.39
C ILE A 294 0.66 -8.85 -5.03
N GLY A 295 0.05 -9.68 -5.89
CA GLY A 295 -0.10 -11.12 -5.67
C GLY A 295 1.24 -11.85 -5.58
N LEU A 296 2.19 -11.55 -6.48
CA LEU A 296 3.55 -12.08 -6.43
C LEU A 296 4.28 -11.62 -5.15
N GLY A 297 4.08 -10.36 -4.74
CA GLY A 297 4.56 -9.84 -3.45
C GLY A 297 4.04 -10.65 -2.26
N MET A 298 2.74 -10.93 -2.21
CA MET A 298 2.13 -11.77 -1.17
C MET A 298 2.67 -13.20 -1.15
N LEU A 299 3.10 -13.72 -2.31
CA LEU A 299 3.64 -15.07 -2.44
C LEU A 299 5.14 -15.19 -2.13
N VAL A 300 5.86 -14.09 -1.91
CA VAL A 300 7.29 -14.08 -1.56
C VAL A 300 7.67 -15.09 -0.46
N PRO A 301 6.91 -15.27 0.65
CA PRO A 301 7.26 -16.26 1.68
C PRO A 301 7.36 -17.71 1.17
N PHE A 302 6.63 -18.03 0.11
CA PHE A 302 6.58 -19.36 -0.48
C PHE A 302 7.57 -19.51 -1.65
N LEU A 303 7.95 -18.39 -2.28
CA LEU A 303 8.93 -18.33 -3.35
C LEU A 303 10.36 -18.31 -2.82
N ASP A 304 10.61 -17.57 -1.73
CA ASP A 304 11.95 -17.45 -1.15
C ASP A 304 12.31 -18.63 -0.23
N ARG A 305 12.97 -19.63 -0.83
CA ARG A 305 13.47 -20.83 -0.17
C ARG A 305 14.87 -20.68 0.46
N SER A 306 15.43 -19.47 0.55
CA SER A 306 16.66 -19.24 1.31
C SER A 306 16.44 -19.55 2.80
N ARG A 307 17.45 -20.12 3.47
CA ARG A 307 17.39 -20.44 4.91
C ARG A 307 17.69 -19.23 5.77
N GLY A 308 18.58 -18.36 5.28
CA GLY A 308 18.95 -17.12 5.94
C GLY A 308 17.86 -16.06 5.85
N ARG A 309 17.97 -15.04 6.72
CA ARG A 309 17.04 -13.89 6.73
C ARG A 309 17.71 -12.61 6.25
N ARG A 310 19.04 -12.52 6.37
CA ARG A 310 19.78 -11.31 6.05
C ARG A 310 19.79 -11.09 4.53
N PRO A 311 19.82 -9.84 4.04
CA PRO A 311 19.82 -9.56 2.60
C PRO A 311 20.90 -10.32 1.80
N LEU A 312 22.11 -10.44 2.36
CA LEU A 312 23.23 -11.14 1.72
C LEU A 312 23.06 -12.67 1.66
N GLU A 313 22.16 -13.25 2.45
CA GLU A 313 21.88 -14.69 2.49
C GLU A 313 20.77 -15.10 1.50
N ARG A 314 20.22 -14.12 0.78
CA ARG A 314 19.09 -14.21 -0.17
C ARG A 314 19.29 -13.22 -1.31
N PRO A 315 20.43 -13.26 -2.00
CA PRO A 315 20.82 -12.25 -2.97
C PRO A 315 19.78 -12.02 -4.08
N PHE A 316 19.16 -13.07 -4.64
CA PHE A 316 18.17 -12.87 -5.71
C PHE A 316 16.96 -12.06 -5.22
N PHE A 317 16.39 -12.42 -4.06
CA PHE A 317 15.27 -11.68 -3.50
C PHE A 317 15.69 -10.28 -3.04
N THR A 318 16.89 -10.10 -2.50
CA THR A 318 17.40 -8.76 -2.19
C THR A 318 17.45 -7.87 -3.43
N VAL A 319 17.90 -8.38 -4.57
CA VAL A 319 17.88 -7.66 -5.85
C VAL A 319 16.46 -7.34 -6.30
N VAL A 320 15.52 -8.30 -6.21
CA VAL A 320 14.10 -8.08 -6.55
C VAL A 320 13.49 -6.96 -5.72
N GLY A 321 13.71 -6.97 -4.40
CA GLY A 321 13.20 -5.91 -3.51
C GLY A 321 13.81 -4.55 -3.78
N ALA A 322 15.13 -4.49 -4.00
CA ALA A 322 15.82 -3.25 -4.34
C ALA A 322 15.31 -2.67 -5.67
N LEU A 323 15.09 -3.54 -6.67
CA LEU A 323 14.51 -3.15 -7.95
C LEU A 323 13.08 -2.63 -7.81
N ALA A 324 12.26 -3.24 -6.95
CA ALA A 324 10.90 -2.76 -6.68
C ALA A 324 10.89 -1.34 -6.07
N VAL A 325 11.78 -1.06 -5.10
CA VAL A 325 11.95 0.30 -4.54
C VAL A 325 12.41 1.27 -5.63
N LEU A 326 13.42 0.88 -6.40
CA LEU A 326 13.96 1.72 -7.47
C LEU A 326 12.88 2.06 -8.51
N TYR A 327 12.08 1.08 -8.93
CA TYR A 327 10.99 1.30 -9.89
C TYR A 327 9.87 2.14 -9.30
N PHE A 328 9.51 1.94 -8.04
CA PHE A 328 8.55 2.82 -7.38
C PHE A 328 9.01 4.28 -7.43
N LEU A 329 10.26 4.57 -7.08
CA LEU A 329 10.82 5.93 -7.08
C LEU A 329 10.98 6.48 -8.50
N ALA A 330 11.56 5.70 -9.41
CA ALA A 330 11.82 6.12 -10.79
C ALA A 330 10.50 6.40 -11.53
N PHE A 331 9.52 5.50 -11.45
CA PHE A 331 8.24 5.69 -12.13
C PHE A 331 7.45 6.86 -11.54
N THR A 332 7.53 7.07 -10.23
CA THR A 332 6.97 8.26 -9.58
C THR A 332 7.63 9.53 -10.10
N ALA A 333 8.96 9.57 -10.21
CA ALA A 333 9.67 10.73 -10.75
C ALA A 333 9.33 10.99 -12.22
N LEU A 334 9.37 9.95 -13.07
CA LEU A 334 9.06 10.05 -14.50
C LEU A 334 7.70 10.69 -14.76
N ILE A 335 6.68 10.28 -13.99
CA ILE A 335 5.33 10.80 -14.18
C ILE A 335 5.13 12.18 -13.54
N LEU A 336 5.76 12.42 -12.38
CA LEU A 336 5.65 13.70 -11.67
C LEU A 336 6.29 14.83 -12.47
N PHE A 337 7.44 14.57 -13.10
CA PHE A 337 8.13 15.54 -13.94
C PHE A 337 7.67 15.51 -15.41
N ASN A 338 6.77 14.60 -15.78
CA ASN A 338 6.26 14.45 -17.14
C ASN A 338 7.37 14.30 -18.20
N ILE A 339 8.41 13.52 -17.89
CA ILE A 339 9.58 13.29 -18.74
C ILE A 339 9.62 11.87 -19.34
N ALA A 340 8.59 11.07 -19.10
CA ALA A 340 8.43 9.73 -19.63
C ALA A 340 8.32 9.72 -21.16
N VAL A 341 9.10 8.87 -21.83
CA VAL A 341 9.02 8.63 -23.28
C VAL A 341 8.47 7.22 -23.52
N ILE A 342 7.19 7.14 -23.89
CA ILE A 342 6.41 5.89 -23.93
C ILE A 342 6.96 4.90 -24.97
N GLU A 343 7.52 5.39 -26.06
CA GLU A 343 8.04 4.56 -27.16
C GLU A 343 9.42 3.96 -26.84
N ARG A 344 10.17 4.56 -25.93
CA ARG A 344 11.57 4.21 -25.64
C ARG A 344 11.72 3.53 -24.28
N ASP A 345 11.17 4.14 -23.24
CA ASP A 345 11.44 3.78 -21.87
C ASP A 345 11.05 2.33 -21.53
N PRO A 346 9.93 1.75 -22.03
CA PRO A 346 9.59 0.36 -21.77
C PRO A 346 10.68 -0.63 -22.21
N PHE A 347 11.32 -0.40 -23.36
CA PHE A 347 12.41 -1.24 -23.85
C PHE A 347 13.63 -1.16 -22.95
N ILE A 348 14.00 0.06 -22.52
CA ILE A 348 15.12 0.27 -21.59
C ILE A 348 14.85 -0.44 -20.27
N ILE A 349 13.66 -0.25 -19.70
CA ILE A 349 13.25 -0.86 -18.43
C ILE A 349 13.27 -2.39 -18.53
N MET A 350 12.79 -2.96 -19.63
CA MET A 350 12.83 -4.40 -19.85
C MET A 350 14.27 -4.93 -19.84
N TRP A 351 15.19 -4.31 -20.59
CA TRP A 351 16.59 -4.74 -20.63
C TRP A 351 17.29 -4.58 -19.28
N ILE A 352 17.09 -3.46 -18.59
CA ILE A 352 17.61 -3.27 -17.22
C ILE A 352 17.07 -4.37 -16.30
N THR A 353 15.77 -4.65 -16.34
CA THR A 353 15.14 -5.71 -15.53
C THR A 353 15.77 -7.06 -15.81
N LEU A 354 15.89 -7.44 -17.09
CA LEU A 354 16.45 -8.73 -17.51
C LEU A 354 17.90 -8.89 -17.04
N VAL A 355 18.73 -7.87 -17.26
CA VAL A 355 20.15 -7.91 -16.85
C VAL A 355 20.28 -7.97 -15.33
N VAL A 356 19.60 -7.09 -14.60
CA VAL A 356 19.69 -7.01 -13.13
C VAL A 356 19.18 -8.30 -12.48
N LEU A 357 18.05 -8.84 -12.94
CA LEU A 357 17.52 -10.11 -12.41
C LEU A 357 18.42 -11.30 -12.76
N SER A 358 19.03 -11.31 -13.96
CA SER A 358 19.99 -12.35 -14.35
C SER A 358 21.23 -12.32 -13.46
N LEU A 359 21.78 -11.13 -13.19
CA LEU A 359 22.92 -10.96 -12.28
C LEU A 359 22.55 -11.37 -10.84
N GLY A 360 21.37 -10.98 -10.35
CA GLY A 360 20.88 -11.40 -9.05
C GLY A 360 20.71 -12.93 -8.93
N PHE A 361 20.24 -13.57 -10.01
CA PHE A 361 20.11 -15.03 -10.05
C PHE A 361 21.47 -15.72 -10.06
N LEU A 362 22.43 -15.22 -10.84
CA LEU A 362 23.81 -15.74 -10.84
C LEU A 362 24.44 -15.59 -9.45
N TRP A 363 24.21 -14.47 -8.76
CA TRP A 363 24.69 -14.26 -7.40
C TRP A 363 24.10 -15.28 -6.42
N GLU A 364 22.80 -15.59 -6.52
CA GLU A 364 22.15 -16.65 -5.73
C GLU A 364 22.75 -18.04 -5.99
N VAL A 365 23.00 -18.38 -7.26
CA VAL A 365 23.64 -19.65 -7.62
C VAL A 365 25.04 -19.75 -7.03
N GLN A 366 25.84 -18.68 -7.13
CA GLN A 366 27.19 -18.62 -6.56
C GLN A 366 27.17 -18.74 -5.04
N TYR A 367 26.30 -17.99 -4.36
CA TYR A 367 26.12 -18.05 -2.92
C TYR A 367 25.77 -19.47 -2.45
N ARG A 368 24.79 -20.11 -3.09
CA ARG A 368 24.40 -21.49 -2.75
C ARG A 368 25.53 -22.50 -2.98
N ARG A 369 26.33 -22.34 -4.04
CA ARG A 369 27.51 -23.18 -4.30
C ARG A 369 28.57 -22.99 -3.21
N ALA A 370 28.84 -21.75 -2.80
CA ALA A 370 29.79 -21.44 -1.73
C ALA A 370 29.34 -22.06 -0.38
N GLN A 371 28.06 -21.93 -0.04
CA GLN A 371 27.49 -22.54 1.17
C GLN A 371 27.62 -24.07 1.15
N LYS A 372 27.29 -24.73 0.03
CA LYS A 372 27.46 -26.18 -0.09
C LYS A 372 28.92 -26.61 0.07
N ARG A 373 29.87 -25.87 -0.51
CA ARG A 373 31.32 -26.13 -0.37
C ARG A 373 31.77 -25.96 1.07
N ALA A 374 31.32 -24.91 1.76
CA ALA A 374 31.66 -24.67 3.16
C ALA A 374 31.14 -25.79 4.08
N VAL A 375 29.90 -26.26 3.87
CA VAL A 375 29.33 -27.40 4.62
C VAL A 375 30.09 -28.70 4.34
N ALA A 376 30.48 -28.96 3.09
CA ALA A 376 31.28 -30.13 2.75
C ALA A 376 32.68 -30.10 3.40
N ALA A 377 33.32 -28.93 3.42
CA ALA A 377 34.62 -28.74 4.06
C ALA A 377 34.59 -28.83 5.60
N ALA A 378 33.45 -28.50 6.22
CA ALA A 378 33.26 -28.56 7.67
C ALA A 378 32.81 -29.94 8.19
N SER A 379 32.50 -30.89 7.30
CA SER A 379 32.14 -32.25 7.69
C SER A 379 33.42 -33.04 8.03
N PRO A 380 33.58 -33.59 9.24
CA PRO A 380 34.80 -34.28 9.62
C PRO A 380 35.03 -35.49 8.71
N SER A 381 36.23 -35.60 8.14
CA SER A 381 36.66 -36.82 7.46
C SER A 381 36.51 -38.01 8.41
N SER A 382 35.84 -39.06 7.95
CA SER A 382 35.64 -40.33 8.68
C SER A 382 36.93 -40.77 9.41
N PRO A 383 36.87 -41.25 10.67
CA PRO A 383 38.06 -41.69 11.38
C PRO A 383 38.74 -42.80 10.58
N ALA A 384 40.04 -42.59 10.29
CA ALA A 384 40.87 -43.58 9.64
C ALA A 384 40.71 -44.94 10.35
N ARG A 385 40.38 -45.97 9.58
CA ARG A 385 40.41 -47.36 10.05
C ARG A 385 41.77 -47.62 10.69
N ALA A 386 41.78 -47.85 12.00
CA ALA A 386 42.96 -48.37 12.69
C ALA A 386 43.37 -49.70 12.03
N PRO A 387 44.66 -49.95 11.75
CA PRO A 387 45.10 -51.21 11.18
C PRO A 387 44.82 -52.33 12.18
N ALA A 388 44.17 -53.39 11.72
CA ALA A 388 44.02 -54.61 12.48
C ALA A 388 45.43 -55.21 12.68
N HIS A 389 45.93 -55.14 13.91
CA HIS A 389 47.07 -55.94 14.32
C HIS A 389 46.62 -57.40 14.42
N GLY A 390 47.17 -58.24 13.53
CA GLY A 390 47.15 -59.70 13.63
C GLY A 390 48.39 -60.23 14.31
#